data_AF-A0A8S8YVP2-F1
#
_entry.id   AF-A0A8S8YVP2-F1
#
_cell.length_a   1.000
_cell.length_b   1.000
_cell.length_c   1.000
_cell.angle_alpha   90.00
_cell.angle_beta   90.00
_cell.angle_gamma   90.00
#
_symmetry.space_group_name_H-M   'P 1'
#
loop_
_entity.id
_entity.type
_entity.pdbx_description
1 polymer ?
#
loop_
_entity_poly.entity_id
_entity_poly.type
_entity_poly.pdbx_seq_one_letter_code
_entity_poly.pdbx_strand_id
1 'polypeptide(L)' 'MKINLLMFYQDDPKKCTAAKLIKFGLAKKITKSQSKTVLLHPYAEKKSPKS' A
#
# COMPACT_ATOMS: atom_id res chain seq x y z
N MET A 1 9.55 0.89 10.16
CA MET A 1 8.16 0.55 9.73
C MET A 1 8.22 -0.31 8.48
N LYS A 2 7.32 -1.28 8.31
CA LYS A 2 7.26 -2.13 7.12
C LYS A 2 6.04 -1.74 6.28
N ILE A 3 6.28 -1.22 5.08
CA ILE A 3 5.23 -0.77 4.16
C ILE A 3 4.97 -1.88 3.13
N ASN A 4 3.73 -2.36 3.10
CA ASN A 4 3.28 -3.36 2.13
C ASN A 4 2.32 -2.70 1.14
N LEU A 5 2.46 -3.04 -0.14
CA LEU A 5 1.61 -2.54 -1.22
C LEU A 5 0.87 -3.70 -1.89
N LEU A 6 -0.46 -3.60 -1.93
CA LEU A 6 -1.32 -4.43 -2.77
C LEU A 6 -1.60 -3.66 -4.05
N MET A 7 -1.22 -4.22 -5.20
CA MET A 7 -1.37 -3.55 -6.50
C MET A 7 -2.23 -4.41 -7.42
N PHE A 8 -3.23 -3.78 -8.06
CA PHE A 8 -4.10 -4.43 -9.07
C PHE A 8 -3.62 -4.22 -10.52
N TYR A 9 -2.55 -3.45 -10.73
CA TYR A 9 -1.91 -3.24 -12.04
C TYR A 9 -2.86 -2.73 -13.15
N GLN A 10 -3.84 -1.92 -12.77
CA GLN A 10 -4.79 -1.29 -13.71
C GLN A 10 -4.24 0.02 -14.29
N ASP A 11 -3.29 0.65 -13.60
CA ASP A 11 -2.61 1.88 -14.03
C ASP A 11 -1.36 1.59 -14.88
N ASP A 12 -0.93 2.61 -15.63
CA ASP A 12 0.37 2.61 -16.29
C ASP A 12 1.51 2.53 -15.24
N PRO A 13 2.37 1.49 -15.27
CA PRO A 13 3.45 1.32 -14.30
C PRO A 13 4.48 2.46 -14.34
N LYS A 14 4.58 3.22 -15.43
CA LYS A 14 5.48 4.39 -15.53
C LYS A 14 4.95 5.61 -14.78
N LYS A 15 3.63 5.68 -14.57
CA LYS A 15 2.95 6.79 -13.87
C LYS A 15 2.57 6.44 -12.43
N CYS A 16 2.58 5.15 -12.08
CA CYS A 16 2.18 4.68 -10.76
C CYS A 16 3.26 4.95 -9.67
N THR A 17 2.93 5.78 -8.67
CA THR A 17 3.82 6.04 -7.52
C THR A 17 4.09 4.77 -6.69
N ALA A 18 3.11 3.89 -6.53
CA ALA A 18 3.30 2.63 -5.81
C ALA A 18 4.35 1.73 -6.48
N ALA A 19 4.38 1.68 -7.82
CA ALA A 19 5.43 0.98 -8.57
C ALA A 19 6.81 1.60 -8.31
N LYS A 20 6.89 2.93 -8.24
CA LYS A 20 8.12 3.66 -7.94
C LYS A 20 8.65 3.29 -6.54
N LEU A 21 7.79 3.24 -5.53
CA LEU A 21 8.18 2.85 -4.16
C LEU A 21 8.78 1.44 -4.10
N ILE A 22 8.21 0.49 -4.86
CA ILE A 22 8.75 -0.87 -4.97
C ILE A 22 10.11 -0.85 -5.67
N LYS A 23 10.23 -0.09 -6.77
CA LYS A 23 11.49 0.03 -7.54
C LYS A 23 12.66 0.56 -6.69
N PHE A 24 12.39 1.49 -5.78
CA PHE A 24 13.40 2.04 -4.86
C PHE A 24 13.58 1.23 -3.57
N GLY A 25 12.89 0.09 -3.41
CA GLY A 25 13.01 -0.77 -2.22
C GLY A 25 12.37 -0.19 -0.95
N LEU A 26 11.54 0.84 -1.08
CA LEU A 26 10.87 1.50 0.05
C LEU A 26 9.61 0.77 0.52
N ALA A 27 9.07 -0.14 -0.32
CA ALA A 27 7.88 -0.91 -0.02
C ALA A 27 7.96 -2.31 -0.64
N LYS A 28 7.27 -3.27 0.00
CA LYS A 28 7.18 -4.65 -0.49
C LYS A 28 5.82 -4.92 -1.12
N LYS A 29 5.82 -5.46 -2.34
CA LYS A 29 4.61 -5.98 -2.99
C LYS A 29 4.07 -7.19 -2.21
N ILE A 30 2.76 -7.20 -1.96
CA ILE A 30 2.01 -8.33 -1.40
C ILE A 30 0.85 -8.71 -2.34
N THR A 31 0.37 -9.94 -2.22
CA THR A 31 -0.80 -10.44 -2.97
C THR A 31 -2.07 -10.46 -2.13
N LYS A 32 -1.95 -10.46 -0.80
CA LYS A 32 -3.06 -10.44 0.15
C LYS A 32 -2.69 -9.62 1.38
N SER A 33 -3.65 -8.88 1.94
CA SER A 33 -3.50 -8.23 3.24
C SER A 33 -3.58 -9.25 4.38
N GLN A 34 -2.95 -8.93 5.51
CA GLN A 34 -3.04 -9.75 6.72
C GLN A 34 -3.97 -9.07 7.74
N SER A 35 -4.70 -9.86 8.52
CA SER A 35 -5.72 -9.34 9.45
C SER A 35 -5.14 -8.43 10.55
N LYS A 36 -3.85 -8.57 10.89
CA LYS A 36 -3.14 -7.74 11.89
C LYS A 36 -2.38 -6.55 11.27
N THR A 37 -2.76 -6.11 10.07
CA THR A 37 -2.11 -4.95 9.40
C THR A 37 -3.03 -3.74 9.38
N VAL A 38 -2.46 -2.54 9.55
CA VAL A 38 -3.18 -1.28 9.38
C VAL A 38 -3.34 -1.03 7.89
N LEU A 39 -4.59 -1.06 7.42
CA LEU A 39 -4.94 -0.76 6.03
C LEU A 39 -5.24 0.74 5.89
N LEU A 40 -4.54 1.41 4.99
CA LEU A 40 -4.90 2.76 4.58
C LEU A 40 -6.12 2.67 3.66
N HIS A 41 -7.26 3.17 4.14
CA HIS A 41 -8.52 3.13 3.42
C HIS A 41 -9.16 4.53 3.42
N PRO A 42 -9.28 5.20 2.27
CA PRO A 42 -9.70 6.61 2.19
C PRO A 42 -11.15 6.84 2.63
N TYR A 43 -11.99 5.79 2.59
CA TYR A 43 -13.40 5.85 2.97
C TYR A 43 -13.68 5.16 4.32
N ALA A 44 -12.66 4.90 5.13
CA ALA A 44 -12.88 4.32 6.45
C ALA A 44 -13.57 5.34 7.37
N GLU A 45 -14.68 4.95 8.00
CA GLU A 45 -15.38 5.79 8.99
C GLU A 45 -14.48 6.11 10.19
N LYS A 46 -13.62 5.15 10.56
CA LYS A 46 -12.64 5.31 11.62
C LYS A 46 -11.37 5.93 11.06
N LYS A 47 -11.09 7.18 11.43
CA LYS A 47 -9.77 7.80 11.23
C LYS A 47 -8.72 6.88 11.85
N SER A 48 -7.64 6.62 11.12
CA SER A 48 -6.52 5.78 11.57
C SER A 48 -6.13 6.15 13.02
N PRO A 49 -5.86 5.18 13.90
CA PRO A 49 -5.42 5.49 15.26
C PRO A 49 -4.16 6.37 15.16
N LYS A 50 -4.26 7.62 15.63
CA LYS A 50 -3.08 8.45 15.87
C LYS A 50 -2.35 7.80 17.05
N SER A 51 -1.14 7.33 16.83
CA SER A 51 -0.23 6.96 17.92
C SER A 51 0.30 8.21 18.59
#